data_AF-A0A540MH16-F1
#
_entry.id   AF-A0A540MH16-F1
#
_cell.length_a   1.000
_cell.length_b   1.000
_cell.length_c   1.000
_cell.angle_alpha   90.00
_cell.angle_beta   90.00
_cell.angle_gamma   90.00
#
_symmetry.space_group_name_H-M   'P 1'
#
loop_
_entity.id
_entity.type
_entity.pdbx_description
1 polymer ?
#
loop_
_entity_poly.entity_id
_entity_poly.type
_entity_poly.pdbx_seq_one_letter_code
_entity_poly.pdbx_strand_id
1 'polypeptide(L)'
;MVWRKFQVYSSCEESYRLNESGDLKVPAEKTDEYCNGPCMTETQLVLDCIDNIMTNFQFYNKATIQDIRDTIHAGCGHGKERGKFDVTEHITRAEGSNAYKAANQILIGIVLMIVGNGLLF
;
A
#
# COMPACT_ATOMS: atom_id res chain seq x y z
N MET A 1 -6.74 -24.52 20.21
CA MET A 1 -6.18 -23.54 19.26
C MET A 1 -7.04 -22.29 19.03
N VAL A 2 -8.25 -22.19 19.59
CA VAL A 2 -9.14 -21.01 19.41
C VAL A 2 -8.66 -19.78 20.22
N TRP A 3 -8.04 -19.99 21.38
CA TRP A 3 -7.62 -18.92 22.30
C TRP A 3 -6.47 -18.03 21.78
N ARG A 4 -5.63 -18.50 20.86
CA ARG A 4 -4.48 -17.72 20.34
C ARG A 4 -4.90 -16.57 19.42
N LYS A 5 -5.95 -16.75 18.61
CA LYS A 5 -6.45 -15.68 17.73
C LYS A 5 -7.17 -14.58 18.50
N PHE A 6 -7.89 -14.92 19.58
CA PHE A 6 -8.65 -13.96 20.37
C PHE A 6 -7.76 -12.93 21.09
N GLN A 7 -6.53 -13.31 21.49
CA GLN A 7 -5.59 -12.36 22.10
C GLN A 7 -4.96 -11.37 21.10
N VAL A 8 -4.92 -11.68 19.81
CA VAL A 8 -4.42 -10.75 18.78
C VAL A 8 -5.40 -9.58 18.61
N TYR A 9 -6.70 -9.89 18.65
CA TYR A 9 -7.78 -8.90 18.53
C TYR A 9 -7.92 -7.94 19.73
N SER A 10 -7.53 -8.36 20.94
CA SER A 10 -7.66 -7.53 22.15
C SER A 10 -6.41 -6.72 22.49
N SER A 11 -5.33 -6.89 21.73
CA SER A 11 -4.03 -6.27 22.02
C SER A 11 -3.62 -5.22 21.00
N CYS A 12 -4.38 -5.07 19.91
CA CYS A 12 -4.26 -3.92 19.04
C CYS A 12 -5.01 -2.72 19.63
N GLU A 13 -4.35 -1.57 19.72
CA GLU A 13 -5.02 -0.31 20.04
C GLU A 13 -6.01 0.03 18.91
N GLU A 14 -7.29 0.22 19.24
CA GLU A 14 -8.35 0.43 18.24
C GLU A 14 -8.09 1.61 17.31
N SER A 15 -7.35 2.62 17.79
CA SER A 15 -6.96 3.81 17.02
C SER A 15 -6.04 3.48 15.83
N TYR A 16 -5.25 2.41 15.91
CA TYR A 16 -4.27 1.99 14.90
C TYR A 16 -4.80 0.89 13.97
N ARG A 17 -6.03 0.45 14.22
CA ARG A 17 -6.65 -0.67 13.54
C ARG A 17 -7.15 -0.25 12.16
N LEU A 18 -6.82 -1.05 11.15
CA LEU A 18 -7.41 -0.88 9.83
C LEU A 18 -8.93 -1.08 9.90
N ASN A 19 -9.67 -0.15 9.34
CA ASN A 19 -11.13 -0.22 9.21
C ASN A 19 -11.56 0.17 7.78
N GLU A 20 -12.85 0.30 7.54
CA GLU A 20 -13.43 0.58 6.21
C GLU A 20 -13.02 1.92 5.61
N SER A 21 -12.52 2.87 6.42
CA SER A 21 -11.97 4.14 5.92
C SER A 21 -10.75 3.90 5.03
N GLY A 22 -9.97 2.86 5.31
CA GLY A 22 -8.70 2.57 4.65
C GLY A 22 -7.52 3.37 5.19
N ASP A 23 -7.67 4.09 6.31
CA ASP A 23 -6.59 4.88 6.90
C ASP A 23 -5.80 4.08 7.96
N LEU A 24 -4.49 4.27 8.00
CA LEU A 24 -3.59 3.74 9.03
C LEU A 24 -3.09 4.88 9.92
N LYS A 25 -3.75 5.08 11.06
CA LYS A 25 -3.48 6.21 11.97
C LYS A 25 -2.36 5.92 12.97
N VAL A 26 -1.29 5.28 12.50
CA VAL A 26 -0.14 4.91 13.33
C VAL A 26 0.84 6.08 13.40
N PRO A 27 1.08 6.67 14.58
CA PRO A 27 2.05 7.74 14.71
C PRO A 27 3.48 7.19 14.61
N ALA A 28 4.42 8.04 14.18
CA ALA A 28 5.81 7.62 13.91
C ALA A 28 6.49 7.00 15.14
N GLU A 29 6.17 7.48 16.35
CA GLU A 29 6.70 7.00 17.62
C GLU A 29 6.23 5.57 17.96
N LYS A 30 5.15 5.11 17.33
CA LYS A 30 4.54 3.79 17.54
C LYS A 30 4.85 2.80 16.42
N THR A 31 5.70 3.17 15.46
CA THR A 31 6.07 2.33 14.31
C THR A 31 6.56 0.95 14.74
N ASP A 32 7.51 0.87 15.69
CA ASP A 32 8.07 -0.41 16.12
C ASP A 32 7.03 -1.30 16.82
N GLU A 33 6.17 -0.69 17.65
CA GLU A 33 5.10 -1.38 18.36
C GLU A 33 4.06 -1.92 17.38
N TYR A 34 3.65 -1.11 16.39
CA TYR A 34 2.72 -1.54 15.35
C TYR A 34 3.30 -2.67 14.50
N CYS A 35 4.50 -2.46 13.93
CA CYS A 35 5.11 -3.37 12.95
C CYS A 35 5.52 -4.73 13.53
N ASN A 36 5.85 -4.80 14.82
CA ASN A 36 6.20 -6.04 15.50
C ASN A 36 5.06 -6.57 16.39
N GLY A 37 3.91 -5.91 16.33
CA GLY A 37 2.81 -6.11 17.26
C GLY A 37 1.60 -6.84 16.68
N PRO A 38 0.56 -6.98 17.52
CA PRO A 38 -0.69 -7.63 17.14
C PRO A 38 -1.46 -6.85 16.08
N CYS A 39 -1.40 -5.52 16.06
CA CYS A 39 -2.10 -4.70 15.06
C CYS A 39 -1.67 -5.05 13.63
N MET A 40 -0.37 -5.19 13.37
CA MET A 40 0.12 -5.56 12.05
C MET A 40 -0.35 -6.97 11.64
N THR A 41 -0.29 -7.92 12.58
CA THR A 41 -0.78 -9.29 12.34
C THR A 41 -2.27 -9.29 12.03
N GLU A 42 -3.07 -8.50 12.77
CA GLU A 42 -4.50 -8.40 12.55
C GLU A 42 -4.81 -7.76 11.19
N THR A 43 -4.14 -6.66 10.86
CA THR A 43 -4.29 -5.98 9.58
C THR A 43 -3.99 -6.93 8.41
N GLN A 44 -2.92 -7.70 8.47
CA GLN A 44 -2.60 -8.70 7.43
C GLN A 44 -3.70 -9.75 7.29
N LEU A 45 -4.22 -10.29 8.41
CA LEU A 45 -5.30 -11.27 8.38
C LEU A 45 -6.59 -10.70 7.77
N VAL A 46 -6.91 -9.43 8.05
CA VAL A 46 -8.07 -8.75 7.44
C VAL A 46 -7.88 -8.58 5.95
N LEU A 47 -6.73 -8.08 5.51
CA LEU A 47 -6.42 -7.88 4.09
C LEU A 47 -6.47 -9.20 3.32
N ASP A 48 -5.85 -10.26 3.86
CA ASP A 48 -5.89 -11.60 3.25
C ASP A 48 -7.31 -12.18 3.21
N CYS A 49 -8.13 -11.93 4.24
CA CYS A 49 -9.52 -12.35 4.23
C CYS A 49 -10.26 -11.73 3.05
N ILE A 50 -10.22 -10.40 2.91
CA ILE A 50 -10.93 -9.65 1.87
C ILE A 50 -10.43 -10.05 0.47
N ASP A 51 -9.11 -10.17 0.29
CA ASP A 51 -8.48 -10.52 -1.00
C ASP A 51 -8.95 -11.89 -1.52
N ASN A 52 -9.18 -12.84 -0.60
CA ASN A 52 -9.65 -14.18 -0.94
C ASN A 52 -11.15 -14.26 -1.28
N ILE A 53 -11.96 -13.27 -0.90
CA ILE A 53 -13.42 -13.31 -1.08
C ILE A 53 -13.95 -12.25 -2.06
N MET A 54 -13.25 -11.14 -2.24
CA MET A 54 -13.70 -9.99 -3.03
C MET A 54 -12.63 -9.57 -4.03
N THR A 55 -12.96 -9.68 -5.32
CA THR A 55 -12.12 -9.13 -6.39
C THR A 55 -12.32 -7.62 -6.50
N ASN A 56 -11.23 -6.87 -6.71
CA ASN A 56 -11.24 -5.41 -6.91
C ASN A 56 -11.86 -4.61 -5.74
N PHE A 57 -11.71 -5.11 -4.51
CA PHE A 57 -12.15 -4.39 -3.32
C PHE A 57 -11.42 -3.03 -3.19
N GLN A 58 -12.16 -2.02 -2.76
CA GLN A 58 -11.62 -0.70 -2.43
C GLN A 58 -12.17 -0.24 -1.08
N PHE A 59 -11.29 0.35 -0.28
CA PHE A 59 -11.67 1.09 0.93
C PHE A 59 -12.36 2.41 0.57
N TYR A 60 -12.97 3.08 1.55
CA TYR A 60 -13.67 4.34 1.31
C TYR A 60 -12.75 5.45 0.79
N ASN A 61 -11.48 5.46 1.20
CA ASN A 61 -10.45 6.36 0.68
C ASN A 61 -9.92 5.97 -0.72
N LYS A 62 -10.55 5.00 -1.40
CA LYS A 62 -10.16 4.47 -2.72
C LYS A 62 -8.89 3.62 -2.74
N ALA A 63 -8.27 3.35 -1.60
CA ALA A 63 -7.17 2.42 -1.51
C ALA A 63 -7.63 1.01 -1.93
N THR A 64 -6.81 0.35 -2.73
CA THR A 64 -6.88 -1.09 -2.94
C THR A 64 -6.23 -1.83 -1.77
N ILE A 65 -6.44 -3.15 -1.68
CA ILE A 65 -5.72 -4.01 -0.73
C ILE A 65 -4.20 -3.87 -0.93
N GLN A 66 -3.74 -3.72 -2.18
CA GLN A 66 -2.33 -3.58 -2.49
C GLN A 66 -1.77 -2.25 -2.00
N ASP A 67 -2.51 -1.15 -2.15
CA ASP A 67 -2.07 0.16 -1.65
C ASP A 67 -1.83 0.12 -0.14
N ILE A 68 -2.73 -0.50 0.62
CA ILE A 68 -2.56 -0.68 2.07
C ILE A 68 -1.32 -1.53 2.38
N ARG A 69 -1.13 -2.66 1.69
CA ARG A 69 0.05 -3.53 1.87
C ARG A 69 1.34 -2.79 1.56
N ASP A 70 1.36 -1.98 0.51
CA ASP A 70 2.54 -1.21 0.09
C ASP A 70 2.85 -0.07 1.08
N THR A 71 1.83 0.64 1.57
CA THR A 71 1.99 1.62 2.65
C THR A 71 2.58 0.98 3.91
N ILE A 72 2.07 -0.18 4.33
CA ILE A 72 2.59 -0.92 5.47
C ILE A 72 4.03 -1.36 5.24
N HIS A 73 4.34 -1.91 4.07
CA HIS A 73 5.69 -2.35 3.73
C HIS A 73 6.68 -1.17 3.77
N ALA A 74 6.30 0.00 3.23
CA ALA A 74 7.11 1.21 3.29
C ALA A 74 7.28 1.72 4.73
N GLY A 75 6.20 1.79 5.50
CA GLY A 75 6.19 2.27 6.88
C GLY A 75 6.92 1.36 7.86
N CYS A 76 6.85 0.04 7.67
CA CYS A 76 7.55 -0.95 8.50
C CYS A 76 8.96 -1.31 8.02
N GLY A 77 9.35 -0.88 6.82
CA GLY A 77 10.68 -1.10 6.27
C GLY A 77 11.77 -0.30 6.98
N HIS A 78 13.02 -0.50 6.56
CA HIS A 78 14.19 0.22 7.08
C HIS A 78 14.58 1.44 6.22
N GLY A 79 13.71 1.85 5.30
CA GLY A 79 13.97 2.96 4.38
C GLY A 79 13.57 4.34 4.94
N LYS A 80 13.74 5.37 4.10
CA LYS A 80 13.34 6.76 4.40
C LYS A 80 11.83 6.97 4.63
N GLU A 81 11.01 5.99 4.28
CA GLU A 81 9.55 6.02 4.47
C GLU A 81 9.14 5.32 5.78
N ARG A 82 10.10 4.82 6.56
CA ARG A 82 9.81 4.19 7.86
C ARG A 82 9.00 5.14 8.75
N GLY A 83 7.93 4.62 9.32
CA GLY A 83 7.00 5.35 10.18
C GLY A 83 6.02 6.26 9.46
N LYS A 84 5.96 6.21 8.12
CA LYS A 84 4.93 6.89 7.33
C LYS A 84 3.85 5.90 6.92
N PHE A 85 2.65 6.12 7.43
CA PHE A 85 1.49 5.27 7.19
C PHE A 85 0.34 6.01 6.47
N ASP A 86 0.63 7.15 5.85
CA ASP A 86 -0.36 7.87 5.04
C ASP A 86 -0.62 7.11 3.72
N VAL A 87 -1.80 6.47 3.68
CA VAL A 87 -2.25 5.69 2.54
C VAL A 87 -2.54 6.57 1.33
N THR A 88 -3.09 7.77 1.53
CA THR A 88 -3.44 8.68 0.45
C THR A 88 -2.19 9.25 -0.21
N GLU A 89 -1.17 9.62 0.58
CA GLU A 89 0.14 10.01 0.07
C GLU A 89 0.76 8.88 -0.77
N HIS A 90 0.63 7.63 -0.32
CA HIS A 90 1.18 6.48 -1.02
C HIS A 90 0.53 6.27 -2.40
N ILE A 91 -0.81 6.32 -2.47
CA ILE A 91 -1.59 6.19 -3.71
C ILE A 91 -1.19 7.30 -4.70
N THR A 92 -1.26 8.55 -4.28
CA THR A 92 -0.97 9.71 -5.15
C THR A 92 0.46 9.68 -5.71
N ARG A 93 1.44 9.27 -4.88
CA ARG A 93 2.83 9.11 -5.32
C ARG A 93 3.01 7.95 -6.30
N ALA A 94 2.35 6.82 -6.06
CA ALA A 94 2.40 5.65 -6.93
C ALA A 94 1.79 5.98 -8.30
N GLU A 95 0.60 6.60 -8.32
CA GLU A 95 -0.08 7.06 -9.53
C GLU A 95 0.79 8.02 -10.35
N GLY A 96 1.38 9.04 -9.72
CA GLY A 96 2.26 9.99 -10.40
C GLY A 96 3.50 9.33 -11.01
N SER A 97 4.11 8.39 -10.28
CA SER A 97 5.28 7.64 -10.75
C SER A 97 4.94 6.73 -11.95
N ASN A 98 3.79 6.06 -11.91
CA ASN A 98 3.30 5.21 -12.99
C ASN A 98 2.93 6.00 -14.23
N ALA A 99 2.24 7.13 -14.06
CA ALA A 99 1.89 8.03 -15.16
C ALA A 99 3.16 8.57 -15.85
N TYR A 100 4.17 8.98 -15.08
CA TYR A 100 5.47 9.41 -15.60
C TYR A 100 6.17 8.29 -16.41
N LYS A 101 6.18 7.06 -15.88
CA LYS A 101 6.77 5.91 -16.57
C LYS A 101 6.07 5.62 -17.90
N ALA A 102 4.73 5.62 -17.91
CA ALA A 102 3.94 5.40 -19.11
C ALA A 102 4.18 6.49 -20.17
N ALA A 103 4.19 7.76 -19.76
CA ALA A 103 4.49 8.88 -20.65
C ALA A 103 5.89 8.74 -21.29
N ASN A 104 6.90 8.39 -20.49
CA ASN A 104 8.25 8.21 -21.01
C ASN A 104 8.35 7.03 -22.00
N GLN A 105 7.64 5.92 -21.74
CA GLN A 105 7.58 4.79 -22.67
C GLN A 105 6.91 5.17 -24.00
N ILE A 106 5.82 5.94 -23.96
CA ILE A 106 5.14 6.45 -25.15
C ILE A 106 6.07 7.35 -25.96
N LEU A 107 6.76 8.28 -25.28
CA LEU A 107 7.72 9.19 -25.93
C LEU A 107 8.86 8.44 -26.62
N ILE A 108 9.44 7.43 -25.97
CA ILE A 108 10.48 6.58 -26.58
C ILE A 108 9.93 5.89 -27.84
N GLY A 109 8.73 5.32 -27.77
CA GLY A 109 8.08 4.69 -28.93
C GLY A 109 7.90 5.66 -30.11
N ILE A 110 7.45 6.89 -29.83
CA ILE A 110 7.30 7.94 -30.84
C ILE A 110 8.65 8.30 -31.48
N VAL A 111 9.70 8.49 -30.68
CA VAL A 111 11.04 8.81 -31.19
C VAL A 111 11.57 7.71 -32.09
N LEU A 112 11.41 6.44 -31.70
CA LEU A 112 11.84 5.30 -32.51
C LEU A 112 11.10 5.21 -33.85
N MET A 113 9.80 5.54 -33.89
CA MET A 113 9.04 5.59 -35.14
C MET A 113 9.55 6.68 -36.10
N ILE A 114 9.92 7.85 -35.59
CA ILE A 114 10.46 8.95 -36.41
C ILE A 114 11.85 8.59 -36.96
N VAL A 115 12.74 8.07 -36.12
CA VAL A 115 14.11 7.70 -36.53
C VAL A 115 14.09 6.50 -37.47
N GLY A 116 13.23 5.50 -37.21
CA GLY A 116 13.09 4.33 -38.08
C GLY A 116 12.59 4.69 -39.49
N ASN A 117 11.61 5.61 -39.59
CA ASN A 117 11.16 6.10 -40.89
C ASN A 117 12.17 7.02 -41.57
N GLY A 118 12.99 7.76 -40.81
CA GLY A 118 14.07 8.60 -41.35
C GLY A 118 15.30 7.82 -41.84
N LEU A 119 15.48 6.57 -41.40
CA LEU A 119 16.55 5.66 -41.87
C LEU A 119 16.11 4.78 -43.06
N LEU A 120 14.83 4.79 -43.41
CA LEU A 120 14.24 4.06 -44.55
C LEU A 120 14.09 4.95 -45.81
N PHE A 121 14.52 6.21 -45.75
CA PHE A 121 14.68 7.14 -46.89
C PHE A 121 16.16 7.53 -47.02
#